data_AF-A0A3N7CNM0-F1
#
_entry.id   AF-A0A3N7CNM0-F1
#
_cell.length_a   1.000
_cell.length_b   1.000
_cell.length_c   1.000
_cell.angle_alpha   90.00
_cell.angle_beta   90.00
_cell.angle_gamma   90.00
#
_symmetry.space_group_name_H-M   'P 1'
#
loop_
_entity.id
_entity.type
_entity.pdbx_description
1 polymer ?
#
loop_
_entity_poly.entity_id
_entity_poly.type
_entity_poly.pdbx_seq_one_letter_code
_entity_poly.pdbx_strand_id
1 'polypeptide(L)'
;MNSKSSKRVSGFKLVSVAAMFCLASAAHALPVLDFGPASQYSGFFFSNVNAAADVEGRLAVGGNLTSGFDVGYRNPYGSTAPSLVVAGNVSMTSQWGKAGSIYNGPTYNTDTNKSIGPSTASWIGENKLAAGNLVYGGSLTAADWQYAKATKNANFIDFAAAKTQLSGLSTQLASAKQVGSWITGNSGVQLTGDGTSDIQIFNLGNTELKNISLSNIKAGAHIVINSTLSNVVFSGDLGGNLGNSTNGLASFRDRVVFNLSNASSVNVGTFLNGSVLAVNADVVGSGHLEGTLIANSLSKGENGKLELGYETFKPFVPPPITTSPVPEPETYALMLAGLAAVSFIARRRKLG
;
A
#
# COMPACT_ATOMS: atom_id res chain seq x y z
N MET A 1 -5.53 88.82 45.52
CA MET A 1 -6.32 87.94 46.43
C MET A 1 -6.43 86.57 45.78
N ASN A 2 -5.98 85.52 46.50
CA ASN A 2 -6.40 84.10 46.51
C ASN A 2 -6.90 83.43 45.20
N SER A 3 -6.60 82.17 44.84
CA SER A 3 -5.75 81.10 45.38
C SER A 3 -5.88 79.88 44.43
N LYS A 4 -4.92 78.93 44.55
CA LYS A 4 -5.05 77.46 44.33
C LYS A 4 -4.91 76.85 42.92
N SER A 5 -3.69 76.33 42.71
CA SER A 5 -3.27 75.00 42.24
C SER A 5 -4.31 73.87 42.06
N SER A 6 -4.18 73.10 40.96
CA SER A 6 -4.42 71.64 40.89
C SER A 6 -3.78 71.03 39.61
N LYS A 7 -2.55 70.49 39.71
CA LYS A 7 -2.11 69.08 39.58
C LYS A 7 -2.62 68.25 38.37
N ARG A 8 -1.64 67.76 37.59
CA ARG A 8 -1.67 66.67 36.58
C ARG A 8 -2.11 65.33 37.18
N VAL A 9 -2.74 64.45 36.37
CA VAL A 9 -2.49 62.97 36.33
C VAL A 9 -2.89 62.43 34.94
N SER A 10 -1.89 62.06 34.09
CA SER A 10 -1.59 60.71 33.54
C SER A 10 -2.77 60.01 32.82
N GLY A 11 -2.71 59.73 31.52
CA GLY A 11 -1.71 58.86 30.89
C GLY A 11 -2.28 57.44 30.76
N PHE A 12 -3.26 57.23 29.88
CA PHE A 12 -3.75 55.90 29.52
C PHE A 12 -2.68 55.18 28.69
N LYS A 13 -1.93 54.28 29.32
CA LYS A 13 -1.08 53.32 28.61
C LYS A 13 -1.95 52.16 28.16
N LEU A 14 -2.15 52.05 26.84
CA LEU A 14 -2.63 50.82 26.21
C LEU A 14 -1.59 49.73 26.44
N VAL A 15 -1.93 48.69 27.20
CA VAL A 15 -1.10 47.48 27.31
C VAL A 15 -1.59 46.51 26.24
N SER A 16 -0.81 46.37 25.17
CA SER A 16 -1.02 45.35 24.15
C SER A 16 -0.69 43.98 24.73
N VAL A 17 -1.70 43.13 24.91
CA VAL A 17 -1.51 41.71 25.23
C VAL A 17 -1.16 40.99 23.92
N ALA A 18 0.10 40.62 23.76
CA ALA A 18 0.53 39.73 22.69
C ALA A 18 0.10 38.31 23.04
N ALA A 19 -0.92 37.79 22.34
CA ALA A 19 -1.31 36.40 22.41
C ALA A 19 -0.28 35.55 21.65
N MET A 20 0.55 34.81 22.37
CA MET A 20 1.51 33.87 21.81
C MET A 20 0.74 32.59 21.43
N PHE A 21 0.37 32.44 20.16
CA PHE A 21 -0.20 31.20 19.65
C PHE A 21 0.90 30.15 19.56
N CYS A 22 1.01 29.29 20.57
CA CYS A 22 1.75 28.03 20.45
C CYS A 22 0.95 27.08 19.54
N LEU A 23 1.32 27.04 18.26
CA LEU A 23 0.87 26.00 17.33
C LEU A 23 1.51 24.68 17.78
N ALA A 24 0.79 23.90 18.58
CA ALA A 24 1.11 22.50 18.79
C ALA A 24 0.91 21.78 17.46
N SER A 25 2.00 21.44 16.77
CA SER A 25 1.96 20.51 15.65
C SER A 25 1.45 19.17 16.18
N ALA A 26 0.23 18.77 15.78
CA ALA A 26 -0.25 17.42 16.07
C ALA A 26 0.75 16.40 15.50
N ALA A 27 1.25 15.50 16.34
CA ALA A 27 2.03 14.36 15.88
C ALA A 27 1.14 13.52 14.96
N HIS A 28 1.43 13.51 13.66
CA HIS A 28 0.75 12.61 12.73
C HIS A 28 1.19 11.17 13.05
N ALA A 29 0.23 10.33 13.45
CA ALA A 29 0.48 8.90 13.58
C ALA A 29 0.90 8.33 12.22
N LEU A 30 1.92 7.47 12.22
CA LEU A 30 2.35 6.79 10.99
C LEU A 30 1.19 5.92 10.46
N PRO A 31 1.02 5.83 9.13
CA PRO A 31 -0.03 5.00 8.56
C PRO A 31 0.24 3.51 8.85
N VAL A 32 -0.81 2.75 9.14
CA VAL A 32 -0.77 1.29 9.08
C VAL A 32 -0.77 0.90 7.60
N LEU A 33 0.19 0.09 7.16
CA LEU A 33 0.18 -0.50 5.81
C LEU A 33 -0.35 -1.91 5.90
N ASP A 34 -1.64 -2.08 5.59
CA ASP A 34 -2.26 -3.39 5.56
C ASP A 34 -3.24 -3.49 4.39
N PHE A 35 -2.99 -4.45 3.50
CA PHE A 35 -3.86 -4.74 2.36
C PHE A 35 -5.09 -5.57 2.75
N GLY A 36 -5.22 -5.94 4.03
CA GLY A 36 -6.30 -6.77 4.53
C GLY A 36 -6.36 -8.08 3.74
N PRO A 37 -7.53 -8.47 3.18
CA PRO A 37 -7.65 -9.71 2.42
C PRO A 37 -6.75 -9.75 1.18
N ALA A 38 -6.42 -8.60 0.58
CA ALA A 38 -5.60 -8.57 -0.63
C ALA A 38 -4.14 -8.97 -0.37
N SER A 39 -3.65 -8.90 0.88
CA SER A 39 -2.29 -9.30 1.25
C SER A 39 -1.94 -10.75 0.89
N GLN A 40 -2.95 -11.62 0.72
CA GLN A 40 -2.74 -13.05 0.44
C GLN A 40 -2.68 -13.39 -1.05
N TYR A 41 -2.74 -12.38 -1.93
CA TYR A 41 -2.90 -12.54 -3.37
C TYR A 41 -1.79 -11.81 -4.14
N SER A 42 -1.34 -12.42 -5.24
CA SER A 42 -0.50 -11.76 -6.24
C SER A 42 -1.31 -10.77 -7.07
N GLY A 43 -2.59 -11.08 -7.31
CA GLY A 43 -3.53 -10.19 -7.98
C GLY A 43 -4.86 -10.10 -7.23
N PHE A 44 -5.31 -8.87 -6.97
CA PHE A 44 -6.59 -8.58 -6.34
C PHE A 44 -7.34 -7.50 -7.15
N PHE A 45 -8.36 -7.93 -7.88
CA PHE A 45 -9.06 -7.07 -8.84
C PHE A 45 -10.51 -6.84 -8.42
N PHE A 46 -11.00 -5.61 -8.55
CA PHE A 46 -12.39 -5.28 -8.19
C PHE A 46 -13.40 -5.53 -9.32
N SER A 47 -12.93 -5.62 -10.55
CA SER A 47 -13.70 -5.84 -11.78
C SER A 47 -13.14 -7.07 -12.52
N ASN A 48 -13.30 -7.09 -13.84
CA ASN A 48 -12.95 -8.24 -14.67
C ASN A 48 -11.43 -8.41 -14.85
N VAL A 49 -11.03 -9.68 -15.03
CA VAL A 49 -9.71 -10.05 -15.56
C VAL A 49 -9.94 -10.81 -16.86
N ASN A 50 -9.39 -10.30 -17.96
CA ASN A 50 -9.56 -10.92 -19.28
C ASN A 50 -8.25 -11.45 -19.91
N ALA A 51 -7.10 -11.20 -19.28
CA ALA A 51 -5.84 -11.81 -19.65
C ALA A 51 -4.78 -11.64 -18.56
N ALA A 52 -3.96 -12.67 -18.36
CA ALA A 52 -2.65 -12.65 -17.72
C ALA A 52 -1.74 -13.64 -18.46
N ALA A 53 -0.42 -13.49 -18.35
CA ALA A 53 0.51 -14.50 -18.83
C ALA A 53 0.35 -15.76 -17.96
N ASP A 54 0.57 -15.58 -16.67
CA ASP A 54 0.23 -16.46 -15.56
C ASP A 54 0.14 -15.62 -14.27
N VAL A 55 -0.29 -16.26 -13.19
CA VAL A 55 -0.28 -15.71 -11.84
C VAL A 55 0.38 -16.70 -10.92
N GLU A 56 1.61 -16.42 -10.49
CA GLU A 56 2.40 -17.40 -9.77
C GLU A 56 1.82 -17.71 -8.38
N GLY A 57 1.21 -16.72 -7.74
CA GLY A 57 0.50 -16.86 -6.46
C GLY A 57 -1.03 -16.97 -6.59
N ARG A 58 -1.74 -16.55 -5.55
CA ARG A 58 -3.21 -16.55 -5.55
C ARG A 58 -3.77 -15.38 -6.36
N LEU A 59 -4.95 -15.59 -6.94
CA LEU A 59 -5.72 -14.58 -7.68
C LEU A 59 -7.12 -14.39 -7.09
N ALA A 60 -7.52 -13.14 -6.87
CA ALA A 60 -8.87 -12.73 -6.50
C ALA A 60 -9.46 -11.76 -7.54
N VAL A 61 -10.67 -12.03 -8.02
CA VAL A 61 -11.38 -11.25 -9.05
C VAL A 61 -12.80 -10.95 -8.61
N GLY A 62 -13.13 -9.67 -8.42
CA GLY A 62 -14.46 -9.20 -8.02
C GLY A 62 -15.48 -9.22 -9.16
N GLY A 63 -15.02 -9.20 -10.41
CA GLY A 63 -15.85 -9.39 -11.60
C GLY A 63 -15.76 -10.81 -12.16
N ASN A 64 -15.66 -10.89 -13.49
CA ASN A 64 -15.51 -12.14 -14.22
C ASN A 64 -14.04 -12.41 -14.58
N LEU A 65 -13.66 -13.68 -14.61
CA LEU A 65 -12.45 -14.16 -15.25
C LEU A 65 -12.82 -14.74 -16.62
N THR A 66 -12.35 -14.17 -17.72
CA THR A 66 -12.77 -14.56 -19.08
C THR A 66 -11.69 -15.25 -19.91
N SER A 67 -10.55 -15.58 -19.31
CA SER A 67 -9.44 -16.28 -19.96
C SER A 67 -8.76 -17.27 -19.03
N GLY A 68 -8.28 -18.39 -19.58
CA GLY A 68 -7.45 -19.35 -18.86
C GLY A 68 -5.95 -19.04 -18.94
N PHE A 69 -5.27 -19.25 -17.81
CA PHE A 69 -3.82 -19.16 -17.59
C PHE A 69 -3.50 -19.86 -16.26
N ASP A 70 -2.22 -20.14 -15.99
CA ASP A 70 -1.80 -20.83 -14.77
C ASP A 70 -1.94 -19.93 -13.54
N VAL A 71 -2.38 -20.50 -12.42
CA VAL A 71 -2.55 -19.79 -11.15
C VAL A 71 -1.98 -20.60 -9.99
N GLY A 72 -1.17 -19.99 -9.12
CA GLY A 72 -0.87 -20.51 -7.78
C GLY A 72 0.22 -21.58 -7.69
N TYR A 73 1.08 -21.72 -8.69
CA TYR A 73 2.17 -22.70 -8.67
C TYR A 73 3.31 -22.33 -7.69
N ARG A 74 3.46 -21.06 -7.31
CA ARG A 74 4.38 -20.57 -6.26
C ARG A 74 3.70 -20.38 -4.90
N ASN A 75 2.44 -20.77 -4.71
CA ASN A 75 1.83 -20.76 -3.37
C ASN A 75 2.71 -21.56 -2.37
N PRO A 76 2.72 -21.20 -1.07
CA PRO A 76 3.51 -21.92 -0.08
C PRO A 76 3.11 -23.39 0.04
N TYR A 77 4.09 -24.25 0.31
CA TYR A 77 3.83 -25.64 0.69
C TYR A 77 2.80 -25.71 1.84
N GLY A 78 1.82 -26.61 1.72
CA GLY A 78 0.79 -26.81 2.74
C GLY A 78 -0.28 -25.72 2.79
N SER A 79 -0.32 -24.80 1.81
CA SER A 79 -1.43 -23.86 1.65
C SER A 79 -2.77 -24.60 1.57
N THR A 80 -3.79 -24.13 2.30
CA THR A 80 -5.16 -24.71 2.27
C THR A 80 -6.20 -23.77 1.67
N ALA A 81 -5.85 -22.49 1.49
CA ALA A 81 -6.70 -21.49 0.90
C ALA A 81 -6.89 -21.73 -0.60
N PRO A 82 -8.02 -21.32 -1.20
CA PRO A 82 -8.21 -21.40 -2.64
C PRO A 82 -7.20 -20.52 -3.37
N SER A 83 -6.65 -21.04 -4.47
CA SER A 83 -5.69 -20.32 -5.29
C SER A 83 -6.37 -19.33 -6.24
N LEU A 84 -7.62 -19.60 -6.59
CA LEU A 84 -8.44 -18.72 -7.42
C LEU A 84 -9.78 -18.45 -6.74
N VAL A 85 -10.11 -17.18 -6.57
CA VAL A 85 -11.43 -16.71 -6.10
C VAL A 85 -11.98 -15.72 -7.12
N VAL A 86 -13.18 -15.99 -7.65
CA VAL A 86 -13.86 -15.11 -8.61
C VAL A 86 -15.30 -14.90 -8.16
N ALA A 87 -15.71 -13.67 -7.88
CA ALA A 87 -17.09 -13.39 -7.47
C ALA A 87 -18.10 -13.55 -8.62
N GLY A 88 -17.66 -13.40 -9.87
CA GLY A 88 -18.48 -13.58 -11.07
C GLY A 88 -18.28 -14.93 -11.78
N ASN A 89 -18.41 -14.89 -13.10
CA ASN A 89 -18.22 -16.02 -14.00
C ASN A 89 -16.74 -16.34 -14.20
N VAL A 90 -16.44 -17.62 -14.42
CA VAL A 90 -15.10 -18.12 -14.71
C VAL A 90 -15.10 -18.83 -16.05
N SER A 91 -14.20 -18.43 -16.94
CA SER A 91 -13.85 -19.17 -18.16
C SER A 91 -12.35 -19.43 -18.20
N MET A 92 -11.95 -20.69 -18.00
CA MET A 92 -10.56 -21.14 -18.14
C MET A 92 -10.27 -21.64 -19.55
N THR A 93 -10.51 -20.76 -20.52
CA THR A 93 -10.40 -21.03 -21.95
C THR A 93 -9.53 -20.02 -22.67
N SER A 94 -9.05 -20.41 -23.84
CA SER A 94 -8.47 -19.56 -24.86
C SER A 94 -9.16 -19.83 -26.20
N GLN A 95 -8.73 -19.12 -27.26
CA GLN A 95 -9.15 -19.42 -28.63
C GLN A 95 -8.83 -20.86 -29.09
N TRP A 96 -7.93 -21.55 -28.38
CA TRP A 96 -7.49 -22.92 -28.68
C TRP A 96 -8.14 -23.99 -27.79
N GLY A 97 -9.11 -23.63 -26.95
CA GLY A 97 -9.78 -24.55 -26.03
C GLY A 97 -9.48 -24.26 -24.57
N LYS A 98 -9.43 -25.28 -23.71
CA LYS A 98 -9.11 -25.12 -22.27
C LYS A 98 -7.65 -24.67 -22.11
N ALA A 99 -7.40 -23.74 -21.21
CA ALA A 99 -6.07 -23.15 -21.02
C ALA A 99 -5.76 -22.92 -19.53
N GLY A 100 -4.52 -23.22 -19.15
CA GLY A 100 -4.02 -23.08 -17.79
C GLY A 100 -4.61 -24.05 -16.79
N SER A 101 -3.98 -24.11 -15.63
CA SER A 101 -4.33 -24.93 -14.47
C SER A 101 -4.27 -24.11 -13.20
N ILE A 102 -5.07 -24.51 -12.22
CA ILE A 102 -5.04 -23.97 -10.87
C ILE A 102 -4.22 -24.92 -10.01
N TYR A 103 -3.10 -24.43 -9.51
CA TYR A 103 -2.20 -25.11 -8.61
C TYR A 103 -2.30 -24.55 -7.21
N ASN A 104 -1.75 -25.25 -6.22
CA ASN A 104 -1.66 -24.77 -4.85
C ASN A 104 -0.29 -25.11 -4.26
N GLY A 105 0.74 -24.65 -4.96
CA GLY A 105 2.13 -24.80 -4.55
C GLY A 105 2.68 -26.22 -4.72
N PRO A 106 3.89 -26.45 -4.20
CA PRO A 106 4.59 -27.73 -4.29
C PRO A 106 3.97 -28.80 -3.40
N THR A 107 4.14 -30.06 -3.78
CA THR A 107 3.78 -31.23 -2.98
C THR A 107 4.82 -31.60 -1.91
N TYR A 108 5.95 -30.90 -1.88
CA TYR A 108 7.04 -31.09 -0.92
C TYR A 108 7.43 -29.76 -0.26
N ASN A 109 7.99 -29.85 0.95
CA ASN A 109 8.37 -28.68 1.73
C ASN A 109 9.54 -27.93 1.06
N THR A 110 9.23 -26.80 0.44
CA THR A 110 10.21 -25.87 -0.14
C THR A 110 9.71 -24.44 -0.02
N ASP A 111 10.64 -23.51 0.15
CA ASP A 111 10.36 -22.09 0.08
C ASP A 111 10.38 -21.65 -1.39
N THR A 112 9.19 -21.40 -1.92
CA THR A 112 8.95 -20.96 -3.31
C THR A 112 9.33 -19.50 -3.54
N ASN A 113 9.72 -18.78 -2.49
CA ASN A 113 10.09 -17.37 -2.52
C ASN A 113 11.48 -17.07 -1.92
N LYS A 114 12.33 -18.10 -1.85
CA LYS A 114 13.70 -17.98 -1.32
C LYS A 114 14.59 -17.07 -2.18
N SER A 115 14.42 -17.13 -3.51
CA SER A 115 15.18 -16.33 -4.48
C SER A 115 14.55 -14.96 -4.67
N ILE A 116 15.38 -13.96 -4.98
CA ILE A 116 14.91 -12.65 -5.47
C ILE A 116 14.68 -12.73 -6.97
N GLY A 117 13.57 -12.19 -7.45
CA GLY A 117 13.19 -12.18 -8.87
C GLY A 117 12.44 -13.45 -9.29
N PRO A 118 12.23 -13.64 -10.61
CA PRO A 118 11.46 -14.77 -11.10
C PRO A 118 12.16 -16.05 -10.65
N SER A 119 11.36 -17.02 -10.18
CA SER A 119 11.88 -18.20 -9.48
C SER A 119 13.05 -18.86 -10.23
N THR A 120 14.23 -18.86 -9.62
CA THR A 120 15.42 -19.56 -10.16
C THR A 120 15.43 -21.04 -9.82
N ALA A 121 14.41 -21.54 -9.12
CA ALA A 121 14.31 -22.96 -8.88
C ALA A 121 14.18 -23.64 -10.24
N SER A 122 15.08 -24.60 -10.54
CA SER A 122 14.83 -25.59 -11.59
C SER A 122 13.41 -26.08 -11.34
N TRP A 123 12.50 -25.70 -12.25
CA TRP A 123 11.06 -25.60 -12.06
C TRP A 123 10.52 -26.64 -11.07
N ILE A 124 9.61 -26.25 -10.18
CA ILE A 124 8.76 -27.23 -9.49
C ILE A 124 8.03 -27.95 -10.63
N GLY A 125 8.62 -29.05 -11.11
CA GLY A 125 8.16 -29.70 -12.33
C GLY A 125 6.69 -30.01 -12.15
N GLU A 126 5.88 -29.89 -13.19
CA GLU A 126 4.41 -29.96 -13.11
C GLU A 126 3.91 -31.14 -12.25
N ASN A 127 4.62 -32.29 -12.31
CA ASN A 127 4.38 -33.48 -11.49
C ASN A 127 4.60 -33.33 -9.97
N LYS A 128 5.06 -32.16 -9.52
CA LYS A 128 5.34 -31.80 -8.12
C LYS A 128 4.48 -30.63 -7.64
N LEU A 129 3.47 -30.23 -8.42
CA LEU A 129 2.49 -29.23 -8.02
C LEU A 129 1.23 -29.93 -7.52
N ALA A 130 0.68 -29.43 -6.42
CA ALA A 130 -0.64 -29.83 -5.97
C ALA A 130 -1.69 -29.10 -6.81
N ALA A 131 -2.76 -29.80 -7.22
CA ALA A 131 -3.92 -29.14 -7.81
C ALA A 131 -4.58 -28.21 -6.77
N GLY A 132 -5.01 -27.03 -7.22
CA GLY A 132 -5.55 -25.98 -6.37
C GLY A 132 -7.06 -25.85 -6.41
N ASN A 133 -7.61 -25.23 -5.38
CA ASN A 133 -9.05 -25.01 -5.25
C ASN A 133 -9.47 -23.69 -5.92
N LEU A 134 -10.67 -23.72 -6.50
CA LEU A 134 -11.36 -22.61 -7.13
C LEU A 134 -12.63 -22.27 -6.33
N VAL A 135 -12.87 -20.98 -6.13
CA VAL A 135 -14.16 -20.43 -5.72
C VAL A 135 -14.71 -19.53 -6.81
N TYR A 136 -15.97 -19.72 -7.20
CA TYR A 136 -16.64 -18.91 -8.23
C TYR A 136 -18.06 -18.50 -7.79
N GLY A 137 -18.58 -17.37 -8.25
CA GLY A 137 -19.96 -16.97 -7.92
C GLY A 137 -20.98 -17.19 -9.03
N GLY A 138 -20.56 -17.12 -10.30
CA GLY A 138 -21.41 -17.19 -11.48
C GLY A 138 -21.44 -18.57 -12.15
N SER A 139 -21.20 -18.61 -13.46
CA SER A 139 -21.00 -19.82 -14.26
C SER A 139 -19.53 -20.25 -14.28
N LEU A 140 -19.28 -21.55 -14.41
CA LEU A 140 -17.94 -22.12 -14.57
C LEU A 140 -17.80 -22.78 -15.93
N THR A 141 -16.84 -22.32 -16.72
CA THR A 141 -16.41 -22.93 -17.98
C THR A 141 -14.95 -23.36 -17.86
N ALA A 142 -14.74 -24.57 -17.36
CA ALA A 142 -13.43 -25.20 -17.18
C ALA A 142 -13.54 -26.71 -17.44
N ALA A 143 -12.43 -27.44 -17.45
CA ALA A 143 -12.38 -28.89 -17.42
C ALA A 143 -11.92 -29.37 -16.03
N ASP A 144 -12.32 -30.57 -15.64
CA ASP A 144 -12.08 -31.08 -14.29
C ASP A 144 -10.61 -31.24 -13.94
N TRP A 145 -9.72 -31.42 -14.93
CA TRP A 145 -8.27 -31.50 -14.70
C TRP A 145 -7.63 -30.15 -14.36
N GLN A 146 -8.31 -29.02 -14.59
CA GLN A 146 -7.76 -27.68 -14.36
C GLN A 146 -7.79 -27.27 -12.87
N TYR A 147 -8.44 -28.01 -11.99
CA TYR A 147 -8.56 -27.69 -10.57
C TYR A 147 -8.73 -28.93 -9.70
N ALA A 148 -8.45 -28.84 -8.40
CA ALA A 148 -8.75 -29.90 -7.44
C ALA A 148 -10.22 -29.92 -7.02
N LYS A 149 -10.75 -28.75 -6.65
CA LYS A 149 -12.14 -28.58 -6.21
C LYS A 149 -12.67 -27.22 -6.65
N ALA A 150 -13.88 -27.21 -7.19
CA ALA A 150 -14.63 -26.00 -7.47
C ALA A 150 -15.76 -25.81 -6.45
N THR A 151 -15.85 -24.62 -5.84
CA THR A 151 -16.90 -24.26 -4.88
C THR A 151 -17.65 -23.04 -5.38
N LYS A 152 -18.99 -23.12 -5.49
CA LYS A 152 -19.79 -21.98 -5.87
C LYS A 152 -20.15 -21.13 -4.65
N ASN A 153 -19.54 -19.96 -4.51
CA ASN A 153 -19.81 -18.98 -3.44
C ASN A 153 -19.41 -17.57 -3.87
N ALA A 154 -20.39 -16.74 -4.25
CA ALA A 154 -20.17 -15.35 -4.64
C ALA A 154 -19.73 -14.44 -3.48
N ASN A 155 -19.99 -14.84 -2.23
CA ASN A 155 -19.72 -14.06 -1.03
C ASN A 155 -18.47 -14.53 -0.28
N PHE A 156 -17.57 -15.25 -0.96
CA PHE A 156 -16.34 -15.76 -0.33
C PHE A 156 -15.39 -14.64 0.10
N ILE A 157 -15.33 -13.55 -0.68
CA ILE A 157 -14.65 -12.30 -0.34
C ILE A 157 -15.65 -11.15 -0.49
N ASP A 158 -15.70 -10.26 0.49
CA ASP A 158 -16.39 -8.98 0.35
C ASP A 158 -15.50 -7.98 -0.39
N PHE A 159 -15.59 -7.99 -1.72
CA PHE A 159 -14.80 -7.08 -2.57
C PHE A 159 -15.19 -5.60 -2.38
N ALA A 160 -16.41 -5.31 -1.94
CA ALA A 160 -16.86 -3.93 -1.72
C ALA A 160 -16.24 -3.36 -0.43
N ALA A 161 -16.23 -4.14 0.66
CA ALA A 161 -15.54 -3.78 1.89
C ALA A 161 -14.02 -3.64 1.64
N ALA A 162 -13.42 -4.60 0.92
CA ALA A 162 -12.01 -4.53 0.54
C ALA A 162 -11.70 -3.26 -0.27
N LYS A 163 -12.53 -2.91 -1.26
CA LYS A 163 -12.35 -1.69 -2.07
C LYS A 163 -12.41 -0.43 -1.22
N THR A 164 -13.34 -0.38 -0.26
CA THR A 164 -13.50 0.75 0.67
C THR A 164 -12.25 0.90 1.54
N GLN A 165 -11.78 -0.19 2.17
CA GLN A 165 -10.57 -0.20 2.97
C GLN A 165 -9.35 0.25 2.16
N LEU A 166 -9.13 -0.35 0.99
CA LEU A 166 -7.95 -0.10 0.16
C LEU A 166 -7.95 1.29 -0.46
N SER A 167 -9.12 1.85 -0.78
CA SER A 167 -9.26 3.27 -1.18
C SER A 167 -8.91 4.21 -0.02
N GLY A 168 -9.37 3.88 1.19
CA GLY A 168 -9.03 4.62 2.41
C GLY A 168 -7.53 4.61 2.68
N LEU A 169 -6.89 3.44 2.60
CA LEU A 169 -5.44 3.30 2.72
C LEU A 169 -4.72 4.14 1.66
N SER A 170 -5.11 4.02 0.39
CA SER A 170 -4.50 4.78 -0.71
C SER A 170 -4.56 6.29 -0.47
N THR A 171 -5.71 6.78 0.03
CA THR A 171 -5.90 8.20 0.39
C THR A 171 -5.02 8.61 1.58
N GLN A 172 -4.95 7.79 2.63
CA GLN A 172 -4.09 8.05 3.78
C GLN A 172 -2.62 8.15 3.37
N LEU A 173 -2.15 7.22 2.54
CA LEU A 173 -0.77 7.22 2.03
C LEU A 173 -0.49 8.44 1.17
N ALA A 174 -1.41 8.82 0.28
CA ALA A 174 -1.25 10.01 -0.55
C ALA A 174 -1.17 11.30 0.27
N SER A 175 -1.84 11.34 1.43
CA SER A 175 -1.80 12.48 2.37
C SER A 175 -0.60 12.47 3.33
N ALA A 176 0.14 11.36 3.39
CA ALA A 176 1.19 11.18 4.37
C ALA A 176 2.38 12.10 4.09
N LYS A 177 2.99 12.61 5.18
CA LYS A 177 4.16 13.48 5.09
C LYS A 177 5.35 12.68 4.57
N GLN A 178 6.07 13.27 3.61
CA GLN A 178 7.34 12.74 3.11
C GLN A 178 8.36 12.61 4.27
N VAL A 179 9.03 11.46 4.33
CA VAL A 179 10.04 11.14 5.34
C VAL A 179 11.45 11.19 4.75
N GLY A 180 11.65 10.59 3.58
CA GLY A 180 12.91 10.65 2.85
C GLY A 180 13.01 11.87 1.93
N SER A 181 14.06 11.94 1.13
CA SER A 181 14.23 12.91 0.05
C SER A 181 14.30 12.19 -1.29
N TRP A 182 14.05 12.91 -2.38
CA TRP A 182 14.18 12.35 -3.71
C TRP A 182 14.60 13.43 -4.71
N ILE A 183 15.24 12.98 -5.78
CA ILE A 183 15.63 13.80 -6.93
C ILE A 183 15.31 13.07 -8.23
N THR A 184 15.06 13.83 -9.29
CA THR A 184 14.93 13.32 -10.65
C THR A 184 16.12 13.77 -11.48
N GLY A 185 16.58 12.93 -12.41
CA GLY A 185 17.62 13.25 -13.38
C GLY A 185 17.49 12.39 -14.64
N ASN A 186 18.40 12.58 -15.61
CA ASN A 186 18.33 11.88 -16.89
C ASN A 186 18.30 10.35 -16.77
N SER A 187 18.87 9.81 -15.68
CA SER A 187 18.94 8.37 -15.43
C SER A 187 17.71 7.79 -14.74
N GLY A 188 16.79 8.60 -14.19
CA GLY A 188 15.64 8.13 -13.40
C GLY A 188 15.38 8.91 -12.11
N VAL A 189 14.67 8.28 -11.18
CA VAL A 189 14.36 8.83 -9.86
C VAL A 189 15.23 8.18 -8.79
N GLN A 190 15.93 9.00 -8.00
CA GLN A 190 16.69 8.52 -6.84
C GLN A 190 15.92 8.84 -5.56
N LEU A 191 15.66 7.82 -4.76
CA LEU A 191 15.00 7.94 -3.46
C LEU A 191 16.03 7.70 -2.35
N THR A 192 16.16 8.66 -1.44
CA THR A 192 17.10 8.60 -0.32
C THR A 192 16.31 8.61 0.98
N GLY A 193 16.36 7.49 1.72
CA GLY A 193 15.77 7.43 3.05
C GLY A 193 16.53 8.26 4.07
N ASP A 194 15.95 8.41 5.25
CA ASP A 194 16.58 9.08 6.39
C ASP A 194 17.55 8.16 7.18
N GLY A 195 17.67 6.89 6.80
CA GLY A 195 18.51 5.88 7.45
C GLY A 195 18.03 5.40 8.82
N THR A 196 16.89 5.90 9.34
CA THR A 196 16.48 5.68 10.74
C THR A 196 15.01 5.29 10.92
N SER A 197 14.11 5.80 10.08
CA SER A 197 12.67 5.52 10.16
C SER A 197 12.33 4.12 9.64
N ASP A 198 11.36 3.47 10.30
CA ASP A 198 10.81 2.16 9.91
C ASP A 198 9.92 2.24 8.66
N ILE A 199 9.54 3.44 8.26
CA ILE A 199 8.81 3.71 7.02
C ILE A 199 9.43 4.92 6.32
N GLN A 200 9.65 4.78 5.01
CA GLN A 200 10.11 5.84 4.13
C GLN A 200 8.97 6.19 3.18
N ILE A 201 8.58 7.46 3.15
CA ILE A 201 7.49 7.96 2.30
C ILE A 201 8.09 8.96 1.32
N PHE A 202 7.87 8.71 0.03
CA PHE A 202 8.32 9.55 -1.08
C PHE A 202 7.11 10.03 -1.88
N ASN A 203 6.90 11.34 -1.93
CA ASN A 203 5.76 11.96 -2.63
C ASN A 203 6.23 12.51 -3.97
N LEU A 204 6.10 11.72 -5.04
CA LEU A 204 6.68 12.04 -6.35
C LEU A 204 5.79 12.94 -7.23
N GLY A 205 4.57 13.24 -6.79
CA GLY A 205 3.63 14.05 -7.55
C GLY A 205 3.33 13.43 -8.92
N ASN A 206 3.57 14.16 -10.00
CA ASN A 206 3.36 13.73 -11.37
C ASN A 206 4.66 13.28 -12.07
N THR A 207 5.70 12.94 -11.30
CA THR A 207 6.96 12.42 -11.85
C THR A 207 6.75 11.04 -12.47
N GLU A 208 7.38 10.80 -13.61
CA GLU A 208 7.41 9.48 -14.26
C GLU A 208 8.03 8.40 -13.35
N LEU A 209 7.42 7.22 -13.34
CA LEU A 209 7.91 6.06 -12.57
C LEU A 209 8.88 5.24 -13.42
N LYS A 210 10.10 5.77 -13.56
CA LYS A 210 11.16 5.20 -14.40
C LYS A 210 12.50 5.13 -13.67
N ASN A 211 13.19 3.99 -13.81
CA ASN A 211 14.54 3.79 -13.29
C ASN A 211 14.68 4.25 -11.82
N ILE A 212 13.96 3.59 -10.91
CA ILE A 212 13.91 4.02 -9.51
C ILE A 212 15.04 3.33 -8.73
N SER A 213 15.86 4.12 -8.04
CA SER A 213 16.91 3.60 -7.17
C SER A 213 16.71 4.04 -5.72
N LEU A 214 17.18 3.20 -4.80
CA LEU A 214 17.07 3.41 -3.36
C LEU A 214 18.46 3.60 -2.74
N SER A 215 18.56 4.50 -1.78
CA SER A 215 19.76 4.73 -0.96
C SER A 215 19.39 5.11 0.46
N ASN A 216 20.28 4.83 1.42
CA ASN A 216 20.10 5.18 2.83
C ASN A 216 18.76 4.72 3.43
N ILE A 217 18.27 3.55 3.01
CA ILE A 217 17.08 2.92 3.59
C ILE A 217 17.50 2.05 4.78
N LYS A 218 16.86 2.24 5.92
CA LYS A 218 17.04 1.36 7.09
C LYS A 218 16.66 -0.08 6.72
N ALA A 219 17.49 -1.04 7.12
CA ALA A 219 17.19 -2.46 6.90
C ALA A 219 15.84 -2.84 7.51
N GLY A 220 14.99 -3.51 6.71
CA GLY A 220 13.65 -3.93 7.12
C GLY A 220 12.57 -2.83 7.10
N ALA A 221 12.92 -1.60 6.74
CA ALA A 221 11.93 -0.52 6.62
C ALA A 221 10.95 -0.76 5.47
N HIS A 222 9.76 -0.19 5.60
CA HIS A 222 8.76 -0.10 4.54
C HIS A 222 8.97 1.12 3.67
N ILE A 223 8.60 1.00 2.39
CA ILE A 223 8.81 2.04 1.40
C ILE A 223 7.48 2.33 0.72
N VAL A 224 7.04 3.58 0.78
CA VAL A 224 5.84 4.06 0.08
C VAL A 224 6.27 5.07 -0.98
N ILE A 225 5.94 4.77 -2.22
CA ILE A 225 6.17 5.64 -3.38
C ILE A 225 4.80 6.13 -3.85
N ASN A 226 4.46 7.36 -3.50
CA ASN A 226 3.20 7.99 -3.86
C ASN A 226 3.31 8.68 -5.23
N SER A 227 2.35 8.39 -6.11
CA SER A 227 2.16 9.09 -7.38
C SER A 227 0.73 9.64 -7.50
N THR A 228 0.62 10.78 -8.18
CA THR A 228 -0.63 11.47 -8.51
C THR A 228 -0.95 11.43 -10.01
N LEU A 229 -0.16 10.70 -10.80
CA LEU A 229 -0.42 10.47 -12.22
C LEU A 229 -1.76 9.77 -12.43
N SER A 230 -2.54 10.23 -13.41
CA SER A 230 -3.76 9.55 -13.86
C SER A 230 -3.46 8.40 -14.82
N ASN A 231 -2.40 8.53 -15.61
CA ASN A 231 -1.91 7.51 -16.53
C ASN A 231 -0.48 7.16 -16.11
N VAL A 232 -0.31 5.95 -15.59
CA VAL A 232 0.98 5.48 -15.08
C VAL A 232 1.59 4.51 -16.07
N VAL A 233 2.86 4.73 -16.41
CA VAL A 233 3.66 3.78 -17.18
C VAL A 233 4.90 3.46 -16.36
N PHE A 234 5.01 2.20 -15.92
CA PHE A 234 6.23 1.69 -15.33
C PHE A 234 7.22 1.33 -16.44
N SER A 235 8.43 1.89 -16.37
CA SER A 235 9.45 1.66 -17.39
C SER A 235 10.87 1.65 -16.83
N GLY A 236 11.80 1.06 -17.58
CA GLY A 236 13.20 0.96 -17.17
C GLY A 236 13.44 -0.07 -16.06
N ASP A 237 14.51 0.12 -15.28
CA ASP A 237 14.87 -0.75 -14.16
C ASP A 237 14.09 -0.37 -12.89
N LEU A 238 13.18 -1.25 -12.47
CA LEU A 238 12.37 -1.11 -11.26
C LEU A 238 12.60 -2.28 -10.29
N GLY A 239 13.86 -2.73 -10.23
CA GLY A 239 14.29 -3.85 -9.41
C GLY A 239 14.67 -5.03 -10.30
N GLY A 240 15.94 -5.41 -10.25
CA GLY A 240 16.55 -6.27 -11.27
C GLY A 240 15.80 -7.57 -11.51
N ASN A 241 15.60 -7.87 -12.80
CA ASN A 241 15.00 -9.06 -13.39
C ASN A 241 15.85 -10.35 -13.23
N LEU A 242 16.85 -10.32 -12.35
CA LEU A 242 17.82 -11.40 -12.19
C LEU A 242 17.62 -12.08 -10.84
N GLY A 243 17.78 -13.40 -10.86
CA GLY A 243 17.94 -14.21 -9.66
C GLY A 243 18.98 -13.62 -8.72
N ASN A 244 18.62 -13.43 -7.44
CA ASN A 244 19.50 -12.87 -6.41
C ASN A 244 19.97 -11.43 -6.69
N SER A 245 19.14 -10.63 -7.37
CA SER A 245 19.39 -9.21 -7.61
C SER A 245 19.77 -8.47 -6.33
N THR A 246 20.83 -7.67 -6.39
CA THR A 246 21.27 -6.78 -5.31
C THR A 246 20.67 -5.36 -5.43
N ASN A 247 19.78 -5.14 -6.41
CA ASN A 247 19.07 -3.88 -6.57
C ASN A 247 18.24 -3.59 -5.29
N GLY A 248 18.26 -2.33 -4.84
CA GLY A 248 17.54 -1.91 -3.65
C GLY A 248 16.04 -2.23 -3.68
N LEU A 249 15.35 -2.01 -4.79
CA LEU A 249 13.91 -2.35 -4.87
C LEU A 249 13.68 -3.85 -4.69
N ALA A 250 14.59 -4.68 -5.19
CA ALA A 250 14.52 -6.13 -5.08
C ALA A 250 14.82 -6.63 -3.65
N SER A 251 15.68 -5.93 -2.90
CA SER A 251 15.97 -6.26 -1.50
C SER A 251 14.86 -5.87 -0.52
N PHE A 252 14.00 -4.92 -0.89
CA PHE A 252 12.82 -4.48 -0.14
C PHE A 252 11.48 -4.91 -0.76
N ARG A 253 11.49 -5.82 -1.75
CA ARG A 253 10.32 -6.17 -2.58
C ARG A 253 9.05 -6.57 -1.81
N ASP A 254 9.20 -7.18 -0.63
CA ASP A 254 8.10 -7.56 0.27
C ASP A 254 7.52 -6.39 1.08
N ARG A 255 8.06 -5.18 0.92
CA ARG A 255 7.80 -3.98 1.74
C ARG A 255 7.75 -2.68 0.93
N VAL A 256 7.83 -2.76 -0.41
CA VAL A 256 7.63 -1.61 -1.31
C VAL A 256 6.17 -1.53 -1.72
N VAL A 257 5.58 -0.34 -1.62
CA VAL A 257 4.24 -0.02 -2.11
C VAL A 257 4.31 1.17 -3.06
N PHE A 258 3.90 0.97 -4.31
CA PHE A 258 3.54 2.03 -5.23
C PHE A 258 2.08 2.39 -5.02
N ASN A 259 1.82 3.54 -4.39
CA ASN A 259 0.48 4.03 -4.17
C ASN A 259 0.09 5.00 -5.30
N LEU A 260 -0.82 4.55 -6.17
CA LEU A 260 -1.24 5.25 -7.39
C LEU A 260 -2.65 5.84 -7.20
N SER A 261 -2.75 6.75 -6.23
CA SER A 261 -4.04 7.25 -5.69
C SER A 261 -4.99 7.86 -6.73
N ASN A 262 -4.45 8.47 -7.80
CA ASN A 262 -5.22 9.12 -8.86
C ASN A 262 -5.26 8.32 -10.17
N ALA A 263 -4.61 7.15 -10.23
CA ALA A 263 -4.49 6.42 -11.48
C ALA A 263 -5.82 5.86 -11.95
N SER A 264 -6.16 6.11 -13.20
CA SER A 264 -7.23 5.45 -13.95
C SER A 264 -6.68 4.43 -14.94
N SER A 265 -5.43 4.57 -15.38
CA SER A 265 -4.75 3.59 -16.22
C SER A 265 -3.33 3.31 -15.72
N VAL A 266 -2.92 2.04 -15.80
CA VAL A 266 -1.56 1.60 -15.46
C VAL A 266 -1.05 0.65 -16.54
N ASN A 267 0.16 0.89 -17.04
CA ASN A 267 0.88 -0.03 -17.90
C ASN A 267 2.13 -0.57 -17.17
N VAL A 268 2.19 -1.88 -16.99
CA VAL A 268 3.38 -2.60 -16.49
C VAL A 268 4.07 -3.29 -17.66
N GLY A 269 4.96 -2.55 -18.34
CA GLY A 269 5.70 -3.03 -19.51
C GLY A 269 7.10 -3.58 -19.22
N THR A 270 7.51 -3.58 -17.95
CA THR A 270 8.86 -3.96 -17.50
C THR A 270 8.78 -4.87 -16.28
N PHE A 271 9.93 -5.34 -15.78
CA PHE A 271 10.03 -6.00 -14.48
C PHE A 271 9.85 -4.97 -13.36
N LEU A 272 8.97 -5.27 -12.40
CA LEU A 272 8.64 -4.39 -11.28
C LEU A 272 8.72 -5.17 -9.97
N ASN A 273 9.61 -4.77 -9.06
CA ASN A 273 9.60 -5.25 -7.68
C ASN A 273 8.76 -4.33 -6.80
N GLY A 274 7.87 -4.91 -6.01
CA GLY A 274 7.01 -4.21 -5.07
C GLY A 274 5.53 -4.32 -5.41
N SER A 275 4.71 -4.07 -4.39
CA SER A 275 3.25 -4.11 -4.52
C SER A 275 2.72 -2.81 -5.11
N VAL A 276 1.64 -2.89 -5.88
CA VAL A 276 0.99 -1.75 -6.53
C VAL A 276 -0.43 -1.60 -5.99
N LEU A 277 -0.71 -0.44 -5.39
CA LEU A 277 -2.03 -0.06 -4.90
C LEU A 277 -2.64 0.96 -5.87
N ALA A 278 -3.45 0.48 -6.81
CA ALA A 278 -4.05 1.26 -7.89
C ALA A 278 -5.56 0.99 -8.01
N VAL A 279 -6.27 1.19 -6.89
CA VAL A 279 -7.65 0.72 -6.63
C VAL A 279 -8.66 1.02 -7.76
N ASN A 280 -8.48 2.15 -8.45
CA ASN A 280 -9.39 2.61 -9.50
C ASN A 280 -8.87 2.40 -10.93
N ALA A 281 -7.64 1.88 -11.09
CA ALA A 281 -7.00 1.82 -12.39
C ALA A 281 -7.29 0.53 -13.13
N ASP A 282 -7.49 0.65 -14.44
CA ASP A 282 -7.44 -0.47 -15.37
C ASP A 282 -5.98 -0.74 -15.76
N VAL A 283 -5.54 -1.98 -15.59
CA VAL A 283 -4.15 -2.38 -15.81
C VAL A 283 -4.02 -3.15 -17.11
N VAL A 284 -2.96 -2.81 -17.85
CA VAL A 284 -2.43 -3.60 -18.95
C VAL A 284 -0.94 -3.83 -18.73
N GLY A 285 -0.35 -4.76 -19.47
CA GLY A 285 1.09 -4.95 -19.42
C GLY A 285 1.56 -6.16 -20.20
N SER A 286 2.87 -6.24 -20.33
CA SER A 286 3.60 -7.37 -20.89
C SER A 286 4.87 -7.68 -20.09
N GLY A 287 5.07 -6.99 -18.97
CA GLY A 287 6.19 -7.20 -18.06
C GLY A 287 5.89 -8.27 -17.02
N HIS A 288 6.56 -8.13 -15.87
CA HIS A 288 6.45 -9.02 -14.72
C HIS A 288 6.40 -8.18 -13.45
N LEU A 289 5.45 -8.45 -12.56
CA LEU A 289 5.32 -7.75 -11.28
C LEU A 289 5.55 -8.72 -10.12
N GLU A 290 6.66 -8.58 -9.39
CA GLU A 290 6.93 -9.31 -8.15
C GLU A 290 6.36 -8.55 -6.94
N GLY A 291 5.15 -8.93 -6.53
CA GLY A 291 4.39 -8.25 -5.48
C GLY A 291 2.90 -8.53 -5.57
N THR A 292 2.12 -7.78 -4.80
CA THR A 292 0.66 -7.77 -4.88
C THR A 292 0.20 -6.62 -5.78
N LEU A 293 -0.52 -6.94 -6.86
CA LEU A 293 -1.22 -5.96 -7.69
C LEU A 293 -2.68 -5.82 -7.23
N ILE A 294 -3.04 -4.63 -6.75
CA ILE A 294 -4.40 -4.26 -6.35
C ILE A 294 -4.92 -3.23 -7.34
N ALA A 295 -5.93 -3.60 -8.14
CA ALA A 295 -6.40 -2.74 -9.20
C ALA A 295 -7.89 -2.92 -9.52
N ASN A 296 -8.44 -2.05 -10.38
CA ASN A 296 -9.80 -2.22 -10.85
C ASN A 296 -9.93 -3.43 -11.78
N SER A 297 -9.12 -3.51 -12.84
CA SER A 297 -9.17 -4.61 -13.82
C SER A 297 -7.78 -4.96 -14.37
N LEU A 298 -7.68 -6.11 -15.03
CA LEU A 298 -6.50 -6.52 -15.78
C LEU A 298 -6.88 -7.00 -17.17
N SER A 299 -6.19 -6.47 -18.19
CA SER A 299 -6.41 -6.82 -19.58
C SER A 299 -5.12 -7.04 -20.37
N LYS A 300 -5.27 -7.68 -21.53
CA LYS A 300 -4.16 -7.84 -22.49
C LYS A 300 -3.70 -6.45 -22.97
N GLY A 301 -2.39 -6.20 -22.92
CA GLY A 301 -1.78 -5.03 -23.53
C GLY A 301 -1.43 -5.26 -25.01
N GLU A 302 -1.02 -4.20 -25.70
CA GLU A 302 -0.60 -4.27 -27.10
C GLU A 302 0.55 -5.28 -27.32
N ASN A 303 1.51 -5.30 -26.39
CA ASN A 303 2.74 -6.08 -26.49
C ASN A 303 2.69 -7.45 -25.78
N GLY A 304 1.56 -7.83 -25.18
CA GLY A 304 1.47 -9.09 -24.45
C GLY A 304 0.49 -9.08 -23.29
N LYS A 305 0.74 -9.99 -22.34
CA LYS A 305 -0.04 -10.13 -21.11
C LYS A 305 0.92 -9.96 -19.93
N LEU A 306 0.47 -9.32 -18.88
CA LEU A 306 1.25 -9.13 -17.66
C LEU A 306 1.37 -10.47 -16.92
N GLU A 307 2.57 -10.77 -16.47
CA GLU A 307 2.85 -11.83 -15.50
C GLU A 307 2.75 -11.28 -14.07
N LEU A 308 2.05 -11.99 -13.19
CA LEU A 308 1.97 -11.61 -11.78
C LEU A 308 2.78 -12.61 -10.95
N GLY A 309 3.94 -12.15 -10.49
CA GLY A 309 4.87 -12.87 -9.63
C GLY A 309 4.28 -13.24 -8.27
N TYR A 310 5.10 -13.82 -7.40
CA TYR A 310 4.72 -14.17 -6.04
C TYR A 310 5.66 -13.55 -5.02
N GLU A 311 5.21 -12.43 -4.45
CA GLU A 311 5.84 -11.81 -3.29
C GLU A 311 4.74 -11.25 -2.37
N THR A 312 4.59 -11.86 -1.19
CA THR A 312 3.53 -11.49 -0.24
C THR A 312 3.94 -10.22 0.50
N PHE A 313 3.13 -9.16 0.39
CA PHE A 313 3.38 -7.93 1.14
C PHE A 313 3.37 -8.18 2.66
N LYS A 314 4.41 -7.73 3.35
CA LYS A 314 4.48 -7.76 4.81
C LYS A 314 3.81 -6.51 5.37
N PRO A 315 2.72 -6.62 6.15
CA PRO A 315 2.08 -5.46 6.74
C PRO A 315 3.03 -4.63 7.61
N PHE A 316 2.80 -3.32 7.64
CA PHE A 316 3.42 -2.41 8.59
C PHE A 316 2.41 -2.00 9.64
N VAL A 317 2.72 -2.30 10.89
CA VAL A 317 2.00 -1.77 12.05
C VAL A 317 2.99 -0.90 12.81
N PRO A 318 2.75 0.43 12.94
CA PRO A 318 3.62 1.29 13.73
C PRO A 318 3.73 0.76 15.16
N PRO A 319 4.93 0.84 15.79
CA PRO A 319 5.04 0.54 17.20
C PRO A 319 4.07 1.43 18.01
N PRO A 320 3.51 0.94 19.14
CA PRO A 320 2.63 1.73 19.99
C PRO A 320 3.33 3.04 20.35
N ILE A 321 2.65 4.17 20.14
CA ILE A 321 3.18 5.47 20.54
C ILE A 321 3.22 5.47 22.07
N THR A 322 4.40 5.29 22.66
CA THR A 322 4.61 5.52 24.09
C THR A 322 4.66 7.03 24.28
N THR A 323 3.50 7.67 24.36
CA THR A 323 3.46 9.06 24.80
C THR A 323 4.00 9.08 26.23
N SER A 324 5.20 9.61 26.44
CA SER A 324 5.52 10.14 27.76
C SER A 324 4.37 11.09 28.11
N PRO A 325 3.81 11.04 29.35
CA PRO A 325 2.74 11.94 29.72
C PRO A 325 3.18 13.35 29.38
N VAL A 326 2.42 14.02 28.52
CA VAL A 326 2.64 15.43 28.18
C VAL A 326 2.71 16.15 29.53
N PRO A 327 3.86 16.75 29.90
CA PRO A 327 3.89 17.56 31.10
C PRO A 327 2.88 18.67 30.86
N GLU A 328 1.80 18.77 31.63
CA GLU A 328 0.85 19.87 31.53
C GLU A 328 1.50 21.12 32.13
N PRO A 329 2.11 22.03 31.33
CA PRO A 329 2.87 23.14 31.89
C PRO A 329 1.91 24.26 32.36
N GLU A 330 0.61 24.14 32.05
CA GLU A 330 -0.34 25.25 32.11
C GLU A 330 -1.59 24.95 32.94
N THR A 331 -1.95 23.69 33.19
CA THR A 331 -3.12 23.35 34.04
C THR A 331 -2.92 23.83 35.47
N TYR A 332 -1.71 23.69 36.02
CA TYR A 332 -1.39 24.24 37.33
C TYR A 332 -1.36 25.77 37.32
N ALA A 333 -0.86 26.39 36.26
CA ALA A 333 -0.83 27.85 36.14
C ALA A 333 -2.25 28.44 36.07
N LEU A 334 -3.15 27.82 35.30
CA LEU A 334 -4.56 28.22 35.19
C LEU A 334 -5.36 27.89 36.46
N MET A 335 -5.08 26.76 37.11
CA MET A 335 -5.67 26.42 38.40
C MET A 335 -5.23 27.41 39.49
N LEU A 336 -3.94 27.75 39.55
CA LEU A 336 -3.41 28.74 40.49
C LEU A 336 -3.94 30.14 40.19
N ALA A 337 -4.05 30.52 38.92
CA ALA A 337 -4.67 31.79 38.52
C ALA A 337 -6.15 31.84 38.90
N GLY A 338 -6.89 30.74 38.71
CA GLY A 338 -8.28 30.60 39.13
C GLY A 338 -8.44 30.71 40.65
N LEU A 339 -7.61 30.01 41.41
CA LEU A 339 -7.61 30.06 42.88
C LEU A 339 -7.23 31.44 43.41
N ALA A 340 -6.27 32.12 42.77
CA ALA A 340 -5.89 33.49 43.11
C ALA A 340 -7.05 34.47 42.85
N ALA A 341 -7.76 34.32 41.73
CA ALA A 341 -8.93 35.13 41.41
C ALA A 341 -10.08 34.93 42.42
N VAL A 342 -10.38 33.68 42.80
CA VAL A 342 -11.39 33.36 43.81
C VAL A 342 -11.00 33.94 45.17
N SER A 343 -9.74 33.81 45.57
CA SER A 343 -9.22 34.34 46.84
C SER A 343 -9.32 35.87 46.90
N PHE A 344 -9.04 36.56 45.78
CA PHE A 344 -9.16 38.00 45.67
C PHE A 344 -10.62 38.48 45.80
N ILE A 345 -11.56 37.79 45.13
CA ILE A 345 -12.99 38.10 45.21
C ILE A 345 -13.53 37.86 46.63
N ALA A 346 -13.14 36.76 47.27
CA ALA A 346 -13.53 36.45 48.65
C ALA A 346 -13.03 37.49 49.66
N ARG A 347 -11.81 38.01 49.48
CA ARG A 347 -11.25 39.07 50.33
C ARG A 347 -12.00 40.40 50.17
N ARG A 348 -12.41 40.76 48.94
CA ARG A 348 -13.18 41.99 48.69
C ARG A 348 -14.56 41.96 49.35
N ARG A 349 -15.18 40.78 49.49
CA ARG A 349 -16.49 40.60 50.14
C ARG A 349 -16.48 40.70 51.66
N LYS A 350 -15.32 40.59 52.32
CA LYS A 350 -15.19 40.75 53.78
C LYS A 350 -14.83 42.17 54.23
N LEU A 351 -14.47 43.05 53.29
CA LEU A 351 -13.96 44.40 53.57
C LEU A 351 -14.92 45.51 53.11
N GLY A 352 -16.14 45.15 52.68
CA GLY A 352 -17.27 46.05 52.47
C GLY A 352 -18.48 45.52 53.20
#